data_AF-A0A1Q3DF01-F1
#
_entry.id   AF-A0A1Q3DF01-F1
#
_cell.length_a   1.000
_cell.length_b   1.000
_cell.length_c   1.000
_cell.angle_alpha   90.00
_cell.angle_beta   90.00
_cell.angle_gamma   90.00
#
_symmetry.space_group_name_H-M   'P 1'
#
loop_
_entity.id
_entity.type
_entity.pdbx_description
1 polymer ?
#
loop_
_entity_poly.entity_id
_entity_poly.type
_entity_poly.pdbx_seq_one_letter_code
_entity_poly.pdbx_strand_id
1 'polypeptide(L)' 'TGARCVANLLNEMKLRGKDCSFGVISMCIGSGMGAAAVFERGDCFDELCNIPCGK' A
#
# COMPACT_ATOMS: atom_id res chain seq x y z
N THR A 1 -5.57 -4.63 -13.46
CA THR A 1 -4.12 -4.70 -13.17
C THR A 1 -3.71 -3.78 -12.03
N GLY A 2 -4.05 -2.48 -12.07
CA GLY A 2 -3.71 -1.53 -10.99
C GLY A 2 -4.12 -1.95 -9.58
N ALA A 3 -5.35 -2.44 -9.37
CA ALA A 3 -5.83 -2.89 -8.05
C ALA A 3 -4.97 -4.00 -7.43
N ARG A 4 -4.46 -4.94 -8.24
CA ARG A 4 -3.58 -6.02 -7.77
C ARG A 4 -2.20 -5.49 -7.39
N CYS A 5 -1.66 -4.53 -8.16
CA CYS A 5 -0.40 -3.87 -7.83
C CYS A 5 -0.50 -3.08 -6.52
N VAL A 6 -1.61 -2.36 -6.31
CA VAL A 6 -1.87 -1.64 -5.06
C VAL A 6 -2.01 -2.60 -3.88
N ALA A 7 -2.78 -3.68 -4.03
CA ALA A 7 -2.94 -4.69 -2.97
C ALA A 7 -1.60 -5.36 -2.60
N ASN A 8 -0.77 -5.69 -3.59
CA ASN A 8 0.55 -6.27 -3.35
C ASN A 8 1.49 -5.26 -2.67
N LEU A 9 1.51 -4.00 -3.13
CA LEU A 9 2.32 -2.95 -2.53
C LEU A 9 1.94 -2.73 -1.07
N LEU A 10 0.66 -2.56 -0.75
CA LEU A 10 0.21 -2.36 0.63
C LEU A 10 0.53 -3.56 1.53
N ASN A 11 0.43 -4.78 1.00
CA ASN A 11 0.80 -6.00 1.73
C ASN A 11 2.31 -6.09 1.98
N GLU A 12 3.13 -5.80 0.97
CA GLU A 12 4.59 -5.84 1.08
C GLU A 12 5.13 -4.70 1.95
N MET A 13 4.51 -3.53 1.84
CA MET A 13 4.65 -2.44 2.78
C MET A 13 4.37 -3.01 4.18
N LYS A 14 3.14 -3.44 4.52
CA LYS A 14 2.83 -4.00 5.86
C LYS A 14 3.94 -4.93 6.40
N LEU A 15 4.42 -5.87 5.59
CA LEU A 15 5.46 -6.84 5.98
C LEU A 15 6.82 -6.18 6.32
N ARG A 16 7.24 -5.15 5.57
CA ARG A 16 8.52 -4.45 5.79
C ARG A 16 8.51 -3.49 7.00
N GLY A 17 7.37 -3.31 7.68
CA GLY A 17 7.31 -2.45 8.88
C GLY A 17 7.62 -0.96 8.63
N LYS A 18 7.82 -0.19 9.71
CA LYS A 18 7.93 1.28 9.70
C LYS A 18 8.96 1.88 8.73
N ASP A 19 9.95 1.10 8.28
CA ASP A 19 10.98 1.56 7.35
C ASP A 19 10.46 1.89 5.94
N CYS A 20 9.30 1.37 5.54
CA CYS A 20 8.66 1.70 4.26
C CYS A 20 7.34 2.47 4.47
N SER A 21 7.42 3.72 4.97
CA SER A 21 6.27 4.63 5.12
C SER A 21 5.64 5.06 3.79
N PHE A 22 6.42 5.12 2.71
CA PHE A 22 5.92 5.59 1.40
C PHE A 22 6.15 4.56 0.31
N GLY A 23 5.16 4.38 -0.55
CA GLY A 23 5.22 3.52 -1.73
C GLY A 23 4.55 4.20 -2.92
N VAL A 24 5.01 3.89 -4.12
CA VAL A 24 4.45 4.46 -5.36
C VAL A 24 4.10 3.34 -6.32
N ILE A 25 2.92 3.40 -6.92
CA ILE A 25 2.55 2.59 -8.08
C ILE A 25 2.60 3.47 -9.32
N SER A 26 3.17 2.96 -10.41
CA SER A 26 3.11 3.58 -11.73
C SER A 26 2.73 2.52 -12.78
N MET A 27 1.87 2.89 -13.72
CA MET A 27 1.49 2.02 -14.83
C MET A 27 1.07 2.80 -16.08
N CYS A 28 1.24 2.19 -17.25
CA CYS A 28 0.73 2.71 -18.51
C CYS A 28 -0.75 2.36 -18.68
N ILE A 29 -1.54 3.34 -19.11
CA ILE A 29 -2.91 3.16 -19.60
C ILE A 29 -2.83 3.44 -21.11
N GLY A 30 -3.21 2.48 -21.95
CA GLY A 30 -2.97 2.50 -23.40
C GLY A 30 -3.29 3.82 -24.12
N SER A 31 -2.79 3.97 -25.35
CA SER A 31 -2.86 5.23 -26.14
C SER A 31 -1.97 6.37 -25.61
N GLY A 32 -0.90 6.04 -24.89
CA GLY A 32 0.14 7.00 -24.48
C GLY A 32 -0.07 7.69 -23.14
N MET A 33 -0.97 7.18 -22.29
CA MET A 33 -1.22 7.74 -20.95
C MET A 33 -0.51 6.94 -19.86
N GLY A 34 -0.20 7.61 -18.75
CA GLY A 34 0.37 6.99 -17.55
C GLY A 34 -0.42 7.40 -16.31
N ALA A 35 -0.50 6.50 -15.34
CA ALA A 35 -1.08 6.76 -14.03
C ALA A 35 -0.05 6.44 -12.95
N ALA A 36 0.08 7.33 -11.97
CA ALA A 36 0.88 7.10 -10.78
C ALA A 36 0.07 7.44 -9.53
N ALA A 37 0.27 6.67 -8.46
CA ALA A 37 -0.36 6.88 -7.16
C ALA A 37 0.66 6.69 -6.06
N VAL A 38 0.72 7.65 -5.13
CA VAL A 38 1.57 7.60 -3.94
C VAL A 38 0.70 7.12 -2.79
N PHE A 39 1.22 6.14 -2.04
CA PHE A 39 0.58 5.57 -0.87
C PHE A 39 1.48 5.81 0.33
N GLU A 40 0.90 6.39 1.37
CA GLU A 40 1.50 6.42 2.69
C GLU A 40 0.95 5.25 3.50
N ARG A 41 1.82 4.62 4.29
CA ARG A 41 1.38 3.63 5.26
C ARG A 41 0.85 4.36 6.49
N GLY A 42 -0.47 4.40 6.62
CA GLY A 42 -1.11 4.98 7.80
C GLY A 42 -0.69 4.24 9.06
N ASP A 43 -0.11 4.96 10.00
CA ASP A 43 0.39 4.45 11.29
C ASP A 43 -0.73 3.74 12.09
N CYS A 44 -1.99 4.10 11.82
CA CYS A 44 -3.19 3.53 12.41
C CYS A 44 -3.44 2.05 12.04
N PHE A 45 -2.95 1.55 10.90
CA PHE A 45 -3.16 0.14 10.53
C PHE A 45 -2.35 -0.83 11.41
N ASP A 46 -1.23 -0.38 11.97
CA ASP A 46 -0.48 -1.14 12.98
C ASP A 46 -1.25 -1.16 14.31
N GLU A 47 -1.86 -0.02 14.69
CA GLU A 47 -2.64 0.11 15.92
C GLU A 47 -3.87 -0.81 15.92
N LEU A 48 -4.58 -0.97 14.80
CA LEU A 48 -5.69 -1.94 14.68
C LEU A 48 -5.24 -3.41 14.62
N CYS A 49 -4.00 -3.70 14.24
CA CYS A 49 -3.47 -5.07 14.19
C CYS A 49 -2.94 -5.53 15.56
N ASN A 50 -2.51 -4.59 16.41
CA ASN A 50 -1.99 -4.84 17.76
C ASN A 50 -3.03 -4.65 18.88
N ILE A 51 -4.26 -4.21 18.57
CA ILE A 51 -5.36 -4.40 19.51
C ILE A 51 -5.69 -5.90 19.47
N PRO A 52 -5.43 -6.68 20.55
CA PRO A 52 -5.95 -8.02 20.61
C PRO A 52 -7.48 -7.89 20.46
N CYS A 53 -8.04 -8.55 19.44
CA CYS A 53 -9.47 -8.72 19.29
C CYS A 53 -9.97 -9.52 20.50
N GLY A 54 -10.17 -8.80 21.60
CA GLY A 54 -10.85 -9.28 22.79
C GLY A 54 -12.32 -9.35 22.44
N LYS A 55 -12.79 -10.59 22.29
CA LYS A 55 -14.15 -11.08 22.59
C LYS A 55 -15.15 -10.02 23.08
#